data_AF-A0A434ETF9-F1
#
_entry.id   AF-A0A434ETF9-F1
#
_cell.length_a   1.000
_cell.length_b   1.000
_cell.length_c   1.000
_cell.angle_alpha   90.00
_cell.angle_beta   90.00
_cell.angle_gamma   90.00
#
_symmetry.space_group_name_H-M   'P 1'
#
loop_
_entity.id
_entity.type
_entity.pdbx_description
1 polymer ?
#
loop_
_entity_poly.entity_id
_entity_poly.type
_entity_poly.pdbx_seq_one_letter_code
_entity_poly.pdbx_strand_id
1 'polypeptide(L)' 'AFLDEDLVDRIVLFQGPDAIGEDGIASPIDADHIPAGFRKLRDMRFGEDSYAEWVRNL' A
#
# COMPACT_ATOMS: atom_id res chain seq x y z
N ALA A 1 -10.99 11.08 -5.23
CA ALA A 1 -10.11 10.01 -5.75
C ALA A 1 -10.67 8.68 -5.24
N PHE A 2 -10.38 7.54 -5.88
CA PHE A 2 -11.06 6.26 -5.58
C PHE A 2 -11.10 5.87 -4.09
N LEU A 3 -10.06 6.17 -3.31
CA LEU A 3 -10.02 5.93 -1.86
C LEU A 3 -11.02 6.80 -1.10
N ASP A 4 -11.06 8.11 -1.38
CA ASP A 4 -11.98 9.06 -0.72
C ASP A 4 -13.44 8.81 -1.08
N GLU A 5 -13.68 8.26 -2.27
CA GLU A 5 -15.00 7.94 -2.81
C GLU A 5 -15.48 6.53 -2.37
N ASP A 6 -14.70 5.84 -1.54
CA ASP A 6 -14.97 4.49 -1.03
C ASP A 6 -15.21 3.46 -2.15
N LEU A 7 -14.46 3.56 -3.25
CA LEU A 7 -14.58 2.69 -4.43
C LEU A 7 -13.48 1.61 -4.51
N VAL A 8 -12.66 1.44 -3.47
CA VAL A 8 -11.52 0.50 -3.45
C VAL A 8 -11.79 -0.68 -2.53
N ASP A 9 -11.80 -1.89 -3.09
CA ASP A 9 -11.95 -3.12 -2.31
C ASP A 9 -10.62 -3.75 -1.89
N ARG A 10 -9.53 -3.41 -2.59
CA ARG A 10 -8.22 -4.04 -2.43
C ARG A 10 -7.08 -3.05 -2.68
N ILE A 11 -6.11 -3.05 -1.78
CA ILE A 11 -4.90 -2.25 -1.88
C ILE A 11 -3.71 -3.21 -2.00
N VAL A 12 -2.84 -2.94 -2.97
CA VAL A 12 -1.61 -3.70 -3.18
C VAL A 12 -0.47 -2.71 -3.31
N LEU A 13 0.53 -2.86 -2.44
CA LEU A 13 1.73 -2.04 -2.47
C LEU A 13 2.93 -2.91 -2.87
N PHE A 14 3.76 -2.37 -3.77
CA PHE A 14 5.07 -2.89 -4.10
C PHE A 14 6.10 -1.84 -3.70
N GLN A 15 7.10 -2.24 -2.93
CA GLN A 15 8.13 -1.32 -2.45
C GLN A 15 9.51 -1.94 -2.65
N GLY A 16 10.32 -1.24 -3.43
CA GLY A 16 11.73 -1.52 -3.59
C GLY A 16 12.54 -1.14 -2.35
N PRO A 17 13.77 -1.66 -2.22
CA PRO A 17 14.59 -1.47 -1.02
C PRO A 17 15.12 -0.03 -0.87
N ASP A 18 15.23 0.71 -1.96
CA ASP A 18 15.87 2.03 -1.99
C ASP A 18 14.86 3.17 -1.83
N ALA A 19 15.22 4.18 -1.03
CA ALA A 19 14.46 5.42 -0.93
C ALA A 19 14.66 6.29 -2.18
N ILE A 20 13.58 6.88 -2.69
CA ILE A 20 13.64 7.80 -3.84
C ILE A 20 13.92 9.22 -3.35
N GLY A 21 15.21 9.55 -3.17
CA GLY A 21 15.74 10.90 -2.97
C GLY A 21 15.27 11.65 -1.71
N GLU A 22 16.06 12.61 -1.22
CA GLU A 22 15.65 13.44 -0.07
C GLU A 22 14.47 14.38 -0.41
N ASP A 23 14.35 14.78 -1.69
CA ASP A 23 13.26 15.64 -2.20
C ASP A 23 12.09 14.84 -2.82
N GLY A 24 11.96 13.57 -2.47
CA GLY A 24 10.87 12.72 -2.93
C GLY A 24 9.49 13.23 -2.48
N ILE A 25 8.47 13.04 -3.32
CA ILE A 25 7.08 13.28 -2.92
C ILE A 25 6.56 12.02 -2.23
N ALA A 26 6.07 12.17 -1.00
CA ALA A 26 5.45 11.07 -0.26
C ALA A 26 4.27 10.49 -1.06
N SER A 27 4.21 9.16 -1.12
CA SER A 27 3.04 8.48 -1.67
C SER A 27 1.80 8.87 -0.86
N PRO A 28 0.62 9.05 -1.49
CA PRO A 28 -0.63 9.26 -0.78
C PRO A 28 -1.00 8.11 0.18
N ILE A 29 -0.39 6.93 -0.01
CA ILE A 29 -0.58 5.74 0.81
C ILE A 29 0.73 4.94 0.87
N ASP A 30 1.06 4.45 2.06
CA ASP A 30 2.15 3.51 2.30
C ASP A 30 1.69 2.39 3.25
N ALA A 31 2.57 1.42 3.52
CA ALA A 31 2.24 0.24 4.32
C ALA A 31 1.91 0.56 5.80
N ASP A 32 2.39 1.70 6.31
CA ASP A 32 2.17 2.16 7.68
C ASP A 32 0.93 3.06 7.80
N HIS A 33 0.48 3.64 6.69
CA HIS A 33 -0.66 4.56 6.60
C HIS A 33 -1.82 4.03 5.74
N ILE A 34 -2.14 2.74 5.88
CA ILE A 34 -3.31 2.14 5.21
C ILE A 34 -4.61 2.68 5.83
N PRO A 35 -5.61 3.09 5.02
CA PRO A 35 -6.89 3.59 5.52
C PRO A 35 -7.62 2.59 6.44
N ALA A 36 -8.37 3.13 7.39
CA ALA A 36 -9.24 2.32 8.24
C ALA A 36 -10.26 1.53 7.38
N GLY A 37 -10.70 0.38 7.89
CA GLY A 37 -11.62 -0.50 7.17
C GLY A 37 -10.94 -1.49 6.23
N PHE A 38 -9.60 -1.48 6.13
CA PHE A 38 -8.84 -2.52 5.47
C PHE A 38 -8.10 -3.40 6.49
N ARG A 39 -7.97 -4.69 6.18
CA ARG A 39 -7.12 -5.62 6.91
C ARG A 39 -6.05 -6.19 6.01
N LYS A 40 -4.87 -6.43 6.56
CA LYS A 40 -3.78 -7.09 5.83
C LYS A 40 -4.21 -8.52 5.50
N LEU A 41 -4.06 -8.89 4.23
CA LEU A 41 -4.36 -10.22 3.73
C LEU A 41 -3.11 -11.08 3.67
N ARG A 42 -2.01 -10.55 3.10
CA ARG A 42 -0.74 -11.27 2.99
C ARG A 42 0.42 -10.32 2.70
N ASP A 43 1.61 -10.85 2.96
CA ASP A 43 2.90 -10.31 2.54
C ASP A 43 3.61 -11.33 1.65
N MET A 44 4.33 -10.84 0.65
CA MET A 44 5.16 -11.63 -0.25
C MET A 44 6.42 -10.85 -0.63
N ARG A 45 7.31 -11.48 -1.38
CA ARG A 45 8.51 -10.83 -1.94
C ARG A 45 8.70 -11.26 -3.39
N PHE A 46 8.97 -10.29 -4.26
CA PHE A 46 9.22 -10.51 -5.69
C PHE A 46 10.59 -9.95 -6.04
N GLY A 47 11.60 -10.84 -6.08
CA GLY A 47 12.99 -10.39 -6.18
C GLY A 47 13.39 -9.62 -4.91
N GLU A 48 13.81 -8.37 -5.08
CA GLU A 48 14.13 -7.46 -3.97
C GLU A 48 12.92 -6.68 -3.46
N ASP A 49 11.82 -6.66 -4.21
CA ASP A 49 10.65 -5.86 -3.87
C ASP A 49 9.78 -6.57 -2.85
N SER A 50 9.37 -5.82 -1.84
CA SER A 50 8.34 -6.25 -0.90
C SER A 50 6.96 -6.06 -1.52
N TYR A 51 6.06 -6.99 -1.23
CA TYR A 51 4.66 -6.95 -1.61
C TYR A 51 3.80 -7.06 -0.36
N ALA A 52 2.83 -6.17 -0.25
CA ALA A 52 1.83 -6.23 0.81
C ALA A 52 0.44 -5.98 0.23
N GLU A 53 -0.53 -6.75 0.71
CA GLU A 53 -1.90 -6.71 0.23
C GLU A 53 -2.88 -6.57 1.38
N TRP A 54 -3.86 -5.70 1.19
CA TRP A 54 -4.97 -5.48 2.11
C TRP A 54 -6.31 -5.59 1.37
N VAL A 55 -7.32 -6.05 2.10
CA VAL A 55 -8.70 -6.15 1.60
C VAL A 55 -9.64 -5.42 2.55
N ARG A 56 -10.72 -4.87 1.99
CA ARG A 56 -11.79 -4.24 2.76
C ARG A 56 -12.39 -5.25 3.75
N ASN A 57 -12.64 -4.79 4.97
CA ASN A 57 -13.39 -5.53 5.98
C ASN A 57 -14.85 -5.60 5.54
N LEU A 58 -15.39 -6.82 5.47
CA LEU A 58 -16.82 -7.07 5.23
C LEU A 58 -17.62 -6.81 6.49
#